data_AF-A0A9X2NWK0-F1
#
_entry.id   AF-A0A9X2NWK0-F1
#
_cell.length_a   1.000
_cell.length_b   1.000
_cell.length_c   1.000
_cell.angle_alpha   90.00
_cell.angle_beta   90.00
_cell.angle_gamma   90.00
#
_symmetry.space_group_name_H-M   'P 1'
#
loop_
_entity.id
_entity.type
_entity.pdbx_description
1 polymer ?
#
loop_
_entity_poly.entity_id
_entity_poly.type
_entity_poly.pdbx_seq_one_letter_code
_entity_poly.pdbx_strand_id
1 'polypeptide(L)'
;IKMVDRVSGRPLHIDISDLPMKKGITTNRNKFILGPSGSGKSFFTNHMVRQYYEQGAHVLLVDTGNSYLGLSQLIHNRTHGEDGIYFTYTNENPIAFNP
;
A
#
# COMPACT_ATOMS: atom_id res chain seq x y z
N ILE A 1 21.23 2.13 -0.63
CA ILE A 1 20.12 3.11 -0.76
C ILE A 1 19.89 3.71 0.61
N LYS A 2 19.90 5.04 0.78
CA LYS A 2 19.64 5.69 2.08
C LYS A 2 18.13 5.66 2.33
N MET A 3 17.70 4.89 3.33
CA MET A 3 16.26 4.67 3.63
C MET A 3 15.66 5.67 4.61
N VAL A 4 16.50 6.41 5.35
CA VAL A 4 16.04 7.35 6.38
C VAL A 4 16.99 8.53 6.49
N ASP A 5 16.46 9.72 6.74
CA ASP A 5 17.24 10.91 7.11
C ASP A 5 16.71 11.55 8.39
N ARG A 6 17.22 11.06 9.52
CA ARG A 6 16.85 11.59 10.85
C ARG A 6 17.59 12.87 11.21
N VAL A 7 18.69 13.18 10.54
CA VAL A 7 19.55 14.32 10.89
C VAL A 7 18.95 15.61 10.34
N SER A 8 18.55 15.62 9.08
CA SER A 8 17.93 16.80 8.46
C SER A 8 16.43 16.91 8.73
N GLY A 9 15.78 15.81 9.13
CA GLY A 9 14.32 15.74 9.30
C GLY A 9 13.53 15.87 7.99
N ARG A 10 14.20 15.92 6.84
CA ARG A 10 13.54 16.07 5.54
C ARG A 10 12.99 14.72 5.07
N PRO A 11 11.74 14.67 4.57
CA PRO A 11 11.21 13.48 3.93
C PRO A 11 12.11 13.02 2.78
N LEU A 12 12.35 11.72 2.69
CA LEU A 12 13.07 11.11 1.58
C LEU A 12 12.10 10.54 0.57
N HIS A 13 12.22 10.96 -0.68
CA HIS A 13 11.58 10.28 -1.80
C HIS A 13 12.53 9.19 -2.31
N ILE A 14 12.09 7.93 -2.22
CA ILE A 14 12.92 6.77 -2.51
C ILE A 14 12.20 5.85 -3.49
N ASP A 15 12.83 5.58 -4.63
CA ASP A 15 12.41 4.52 -5.52
C ASP A 15 13.00 3.18 -5.08
N ILE A 16 12.12 2.32 -4.57
CA ILE A 16 12.44 0.97 -4.09
C ILE A 16 12.06 -0.13 -5.09
N SER A 17 11.64 0.22 -6.31
CA SER A 17 11.12 -0.72 -7.31
C SER A 17 11.81 -0.61 -8.65
N ASP A 18 11.77 0.56 -9.29
CA ASP A 18 12.21 0.69 -10.68
C ASP A 18 13.71 0.93 -10.79
N LEU A 19 14.27 1.79 -9.94
CA LEU A 19 15.71 2.06 -9.91
C LEU A 19 16.55 0.81 -9.59
N PRO A 20 16.21 -0.04 -8.59
CA PRO A 20 16.90 -1.30 -8.36
C PRO A 20 16.83 -2.26 -9.56
N MET A 21 15.68 -2.34 -10.23
CA MET A 21 15.53 -3.18 -11.43
C MET A 21 16.34 -2.65 -12.62
N LYS A 22 16.30 -1.34 -12.90
CA LYS A 22 17.09 -0.71 -13.97
C LYS A 22 18.59 -0.90 -13.76
N LYS A 23 19.05 -0.99 -12.51
CA LYS A 23 20.44 -1.27 -12.14
C LYS A 23 20.80 -2.76 -12.11
N GLY A 24 19.85 -3.65 -12.38
CA GLY A 24 20.06 -5.10 -12.31
C GLY A 24 20.28 -5.64 -10.89
N ILE A 25 19.92 -4.87 -9.85
CA ILE A 25 20.06 -5.29 -8.43
C ILE A 25 18.94 -6.27 -8.06
N THR A 26 17.75 -6.07 -8.60
CA THR A 26 16.60 -6.96 -8.41
C THR A 26 16.03 -7.38 -9.76
N THR A 27 15.46 -8.58 -9.80
CA THR A 27 14.78 -9.13 -10.98
C THR A 27 13.26 -8.99 -10.91
N ASN A 28 12.72 -8.55 -9.76
CA ASN A 28 11.30 -8.38 -9.53
C ASN A 28 11.02 -7.21 -8.56
N ARG A 29 9.73 -6.90 -8.40
CA ARG A 29 9.21 -5.82 -7.53
C ARG A 29 8.55 -6.33 -6.24
N ASN A 30 8.62 -7.64 -5.95
CA ASN A 30 7.98 -8.21 -4.77
C ASN A 30 8.65 -7.65 -3.51
N LYS A 31 7.86 -7.37 -2.46
CA LYS A 31 8.35 -6.82 -1.20
C LYS A 31 7.88 -7.69 -0.05
N PHE A 32 8.80 -7.94 0.88
CA PHE A 32 8.51 -8.59 2.15
C PHE A 32 8.73 -7.58 3.28
N ILE A 33 7.67 -7.29 4.02
CA ILE A 33 7.69 -6.30 5.12
C ILE A 33 7.56 -7.09 6.43
N LEU A 34 8.62 -7.08 7.23
CA LEU A 34 8.72 -7.86 8.47
C LEU A 34 8.89 -6.96 9.69
N GLY A 35 8.24 -7.33 10.79
CA GLY A 35 8.33 -6.62 12.07
C GLY A 35 7.29 -7.11 13.09
N PRO A 36 7.51 -6.93 14.40
CA PRO A 36 6.55 -7.31 15.44
C PRO A 36 5.26 -6.48 15.39
N SER A 37 4.22 -6.88 16.14
CA SER A 37 3.02 -6.04 16.31
C SER A 37 3.40 -4.65 16.84
N GLY A 38 2.71 -3.60 16.39
CA GLY A 38 3.00 -2.21 16.78
C GLY A 38 4.23 -1.57 16.11
N SER A 39 5.01 -2.29 15.30
CA SER A 39 6.22 -1.76 14.65
C SER A 39 5.97 -0.81 13.46
N GLY A 40 4.70 -0.49 13.15
CA GLY A 40 4.34 0.38 12.03
C GLY A 40 4.30 -0.29 10.64
N LYS A 41 4.26 -1.63 10.54
CA LYS A 41 4.15 -2.32 9.24
C LYS A 41 2.97 -1.81 8.41
N SER A 42 1.76 -1.83 8.96
CA SER A 42 0.55 -1.39 8.26
C SER A 42 0.63 0.11 7.91
N PHE A 43 1.18 0.93 8.80
CA PHE A 43 1.41 2.35 8.53
C PHE A 43 2.31 2.57 7.30
N PHE A 44 3.45 1.88 7.26
CA PHE A 44 4.36 1.92 6.10
C PHE A 44 3.68 1.40 4.83
N THR A 45 3.03 0.23 4.89
CA THR A 45 2.35 -0.35 3.72
C THR A 45 1.26 0.57 3.20
N ASN A 46 0.49 1.22 4.09
CA ASN A 46 -0.56 2.15 3.70
C ASN A 46 -0.01 3.33 2.90
N HIS A 47 1.10 3.92 3.37
CA HIS A 47 1.80 4.97 2.64
C HIS A 47 2.35 4.48 1.30
N MET A 48 2.98 3.31 1.28
CA MET A 48 3.51 2.71 0.05
C MET A 48 2.40 2.50 -1.00
N VAL A 49 1.29 1.89 -0.60
CA VAL A 49 0.15 1.63 -1.48
C VAL A 49 -0.47 2.93 -1.99
N ARG A 50 -0.66 3.93 -1.12
CA ARG A 50 -1.14 5.25 -1.55
C ARG A 50 -0.23 5.86 -2.62
N GLN A 51 1.09 5.78 -2.48
CA GLN A 51 2.01 6.32 -3.49
C GLN A 51 1.90 5.57 -4.82
N TYR A 52 1.75 4.25 -4.83
CA TYR A 52 1.50 3.49 -6.06
C TYR A 52 0.18 3.88 -6.72
N TYR A 53 -0.88 4.01 -5.92
CA TYR A 53 -2.18 4.46 -6.39
C TYR A 53 -2.10 5.85 -7.04
N GLU A 54 -1.47 6.82 -6.36
CA GLU A 54 -1.28 8.19 -6.88
C GLU A 54 -0.42 8.24 -8.15
N GLN A 55 0.37 7.19 -8.43
CA GLN A 55 1.14 7.01 -9.66
C GLN A 55 0.38 6.22 -10.75
N GLY A 56 -0.89 5.90 -10.53
CA GLY A 56 -1.76 5.24 -11.51
C GLY A 56 -1.71 3.71 -11.49
N ALA A 57 -1.12 3.10 -10.45
CA ALA A 57 -1.15 1.64 -10.32
C ALA A 57 -2.55 1.15 -9.92
N HIS A 58 -2.99 0.05 -10.54
CA HIS A 58 -4.16 -0.68 -10.06
C HIS A 58 -3.79 -1.46 -8.79
N VAL A 59 -4.53 -1.22 -7.72
CA VAL A 59 -4.24 -1.77 -6.39
C VAL A 59 -5.36 -2.72 -5.98
N LEU A 60 -5.00 -3.96 -5.68
CA LEU A 60 -5.86 -4.91 -4.98
C LEU A 60 -5.22 -5.24 -3.63
N LEU A 61 -5.97 -5.10 -2.54
CA LEU A 61 -5.51 -5.39 -1.18
C LEU A 61 -6.43 -6.40 -0.51
N VAL A 62 -5.82 -7.37 0.18
CA VAL A 62 -6.50 -8.25 1.12
C VAL A 62 -6.15 -7.77 2.53
N ASP A 63 -7.17 -7.34 3.28
CA ASP A 63 -7.00 -6.75 4.60
C ASP A 63 -7.74 -7.55 5.67
N THR A 64 -6.99 -8.18 6.58
CA THR A 64 -7.58 -8.90 7.73
C THR A 64 -7.76 -8.00 8.94
N GLY A 65 -7.16 -6.81 8.97
CA GLY A 65 -7.07 -5.94 10.15
C GLY A 65 -7.78 -4.59 10.01
N ASN A 66 -8.53 -4.39 8.91
CA ASN A 66 -9.19 -3.12 8.56
C ASN A 66 -8.26 -1.89 8.57
N SER A 67 -6.96 -2.13 8.42
CA SER A 67 -5.93 -1.08 8.46
C SER A 67 -6.00 -0.13 7.27
N TYR A 68 -6.61 -0.57 6.16
CA TYR A 68 -6.66 0.18 4.90
C TYR A 68 -8.03 0.77 4.58
N LEU A 69 -9.05 0.50 5.41
CA LEU A 69 -10.40 1.05 5.24
C LEU A 69 -10.39 2.59 5.13
N GLY A 70 -9.62 3.27 5.99
CA GLY A 70 -9.51 4.73 5.96
C GLY A 70 -8.88 5.28 4.67
N LEU A 71 -7.89 4.57 4.09
CA LEU A 71 -7.33 4.95 2.79
C LEU A 71 -8.36 4.76 1.68
N SER A 72 -9.06 3.63 1.69
CA SER A 72 -10.12 3.33 0.72
C SER A 72 -11.22 4.38 0.75
N GLN A 73 -11.71 4.75 1.93
CA GLN A 73 -12.72 5.80 2.11
C GLN A 73 -12.23 7.17 1.66
N LEU A 74 -10.96 7.51 1.93
CA LEU A 74 -10.38 8.77 1.45
C LEU A 74 -10.38 8.84 -0.07
N ILE A 75 -9.97 7.75 -0.74
CA ILE A 75 -9.98 7.65 -2.21
C ILE A 75 -11.42 7.75 -2.71
N HIS A 76 -12.33 6.97 -2.15
CA HIS A 76 -13.75 6.95 -2.50
C HIS A 76 -14.39 8.34 -2.44
N ASN A 77 -14.14 9.08 -1.37
CA ASN A 77 -14.65 10.43 -1.22
C ASN A 77 -14.06 11.40 -2.25
N ARG A 78 -12.78 11.26 -2.58
CA ARG A 78 -12.09 12.11 -3.58
C ARG A 78 -12.54 11.83 -5.00
N THR A 79 -12.88 10.59 -5.31
CA THR A 79 -13.31 10.15 -6.64
C THR A 79 -14.83 10.10 -6.77
N HIS A 80 -15.56 10.65 -5.81
CA HIS A 80 -17.04 10.65 -5.80
C HIS A 80 -17.64 9.24 -5.99
N GLY A 81 -16.97 8.24 -5.45
CA GLY A 81 -17.41 6.85 -5.47
C GLY A 81 -16.94 6.01 -6.66
N GLU A 82 -16.18 6.59 -7.60
CA GLU A 82 -15.64 5.86 -8.74
C GLU A 82 -14.52 4.87 -8.36
N ASP A 83 -13.90 5.06 -7.19
CA ASP A 83 -12.75 4.26 -6.73
C ASP A 83 -12.78 4.10 -5.20
N GLY A 84 -11.76 3.48 -4.61
CA GLY A 84 -11.65 3.30 -3.16
C GLY A 84 -12.68 2.32 -2.60
N ILE A 85 -13.01 1.28 -3.37
CA ILE A 85 -14.01 0.29 -3.00
C ILE A 85 -13.45 -0.69 -1.97
N TYR A 86 -14.14 -0.81 -0.84
CA TYR A 86 -13.77 -1.72 0.25
C TYR A 86 -14.88 -2.75 0.47
N PHE A 87 -14.58 -4.02 0.21
CA PHE A 87 -15.51 -5.12 0.49
C PHE A 87 -15.17 -5.74 1.85
N THR A 88 -16.16 -5.75 2.74
CA THR A 88 -16.03 -6.42 4.04
C THR A 88 -16.60 -7.81 3.94
N TYR A 89 -15.79 -8.82 4.25
CA TYR A 89 -16.28 -10.18 4.43
C TYR A 89 -17.08 -10.27 5.73
N THR A 90 -18.28 -10.83 5.66
CA THR A 90 -19.01 -11.34 6.84
C THR A 90 -19.49 -12.77 6.56
N ASN A 91 -19.81 -13.54 7.61
CA ASN A 91 -20.33 -14.89 7.41
C ASN A 91 -21.72 -14.88 6.75
N GLU A 92 -22.50 -13.82 7.00
CA GLU A 92 -23.84 -13.62 6.46
C GLU A 92 -23.80 -13.09 5.02
N ASN A 93 -22.74 -12.37 4.64
CA ASN A 93 -22.54 -11.83 3.31
C ASN A 93 -21.08 -12.11 2.86
N PRO A 94 -20.77 -13.35 2.46
CA PRO A 94 -19.43 -13.70 2.03
C PRO A 94 -19.09 -12.97 0.72
N ILE A 95 -17.81 -12.63 0.57
CA ILE A 95 -17.31 -12.08 -0.70
C ILE A 95 -17.40 -13.18 -1.75
N ALA A 96 -18.28 -13.00 -2.74
CA ALA A 96 -18.42 -13.90 -3.87
C ALA A 96 -17.88 -13.23 -5.13
N PHE A 97 -16.88 -13.86 -5.76
CA PHE A 97 -16.48 -13.57 -7.12
C PHE A 97 -16.93 -14.74 -7.99
N ASN A 98 -17.62 -14.46 -9.10
CA ASN A 98 -17.83 -15.47 -10.12
C ASN A 98 -16.51 -15.57 -10.93
N PRO A 99 -15.78 -16.70 -10.87
CA PRO A 99 -14.51 -16.85 -11.58
C PRO A 99 -14.65 -16.78 -13.10
#